data_AF-A0A932VKI7-F1
#
_entry.id   AF-A0A932VKI7-F1
#
_cell.length_a   1.000
_cell.length_b   1.000
_cell.length_c   1.000
_cell.angle_alpha   90.00
_cell.angle_beta   90.00
_cell.angle_gamma   90.00
#
_symmetry.space_group_name_H-M   'P 1'
#
loop_
_entity.id
_entity.type
_entity.pdbx_description
1 polymer ?
#
loop_
_entity_poly.entity_id
_entity_poly.type
_entity_poly.pdbx_seq_one_letter_code
_entity_poly.pdbx_strand_id
1 'polypeptide(L)'
;MTTIEYWKTSSKDDLDTAKKLFEAKKYHHSLFFVHLALEKILKAIHISMQKQAALPIHDLVRLAEKATVKINPEVTLQLAEISTFNVAARYDDYKFKFYKKATREYARKWLAIGNKLYTVFLQKI
;
A
#
# COMPACT_ATOMS: atom_id res chain seq x y z
N MET A 1 8.79 -0.61 22.22
CA MET A 1 8.62 -0.67 20.75
C MET A 1 8.67 0.75 20.21
N THR A 2 9.57 1.06 19.27
CA THR A 2 9.66 2.42 18.70
C THR A 2 8.50 2.67 17.74
N THR A 3 8.18 3.94 17.45
CA THR A 3 7.15 4.30 16.46
C THR A 3 7.44 3.70 15.09
N ILE A 4 8.70 3.67 14.66
CA ILE A 4 9.13 3.06 13.39
C ILE A 4 8.85 1.56 13.38
N GLU A 5 9.22 0.85 14.45
CA GLU A 5 9.00 -0.60 14.54
C GLU A 5 7.51 -0.96 14.57
N TYR A 6 6.68 -0.10 15.16
CA TYR A 6 5.23 -0.21 15.08
C TYR A 6 4.71 -0.14 13.65
N TRP A 7 5.11 0.87 12.87
CA TRP A 7 4.66 0.98 11.49
C TRP A 7 5.18 -0.17 10.63
N LYS A 8 6.43 -0.63 10.81
CA LYS A 8 6.98 -1.80 10.10
C LYS A 8 6.23 -3.09 10.43
N THR A 9 5.98 -3.34 11.71
CA THR A 9 5.28 -4.55 12.16
C THR A 9 3.85 -4.57 11.63
N SER A 10 3.13 -3.45 11.75
CA SER A 10 1.76 -3.34 11.24
C SER A 10 1.69 -3.41 9.71
N SER A 11 2.68 -2.84 9.02
CA SER A 11 2.81 -2.92 7.57
C SER A 11 3.05 -4.36 7.07
N LYS A 12 3.87 -5.12 7.81
CA LYS A 12 4.12 -6.54 7.52
C LYS A 12 2.86 -7.39 7.72
N ASP A 13 2.12 -7.14 8.79
CA ASP A 13 0.86 -7.82 9.08
C ASP A 13 -0.22 -7.57 8.00
N ASP A 14 -0.32 -6.33 7.50
CA ASP A 14 -1.21 -6.02 6.39
C ASP A 14 -0.83 -6.78 5.11
N LEU A 15 0.48 -6.88 4.81
CA LEU A 15 0.94 -7.59 3.62
C LEU A 15 0.67 -9.10 3.71
N ASP A 16 0.81 -9.68 4.91
CA ASP A 16 0.43 -11.07 5.17
C ASP A 16 -1.09 -11.27 5.02
N THR A 17 -1.88 -10.36 5.58
CA THR A 17 -3.34 -10.34 5.43
C THR A 17 -3.75 -10.24 3.96
N ALA A 18 -3.08 -9.41 3.16
CA ALA A 18 -3.32 -9.31 1.73
C ALA A 18 -3.14 -10.66 1.00
N LYS A 19 -2.12 -11.44 1.37
CA LYS A 19 -1.87 -12.77 0.78
C LYS A 19 -2.96 -13.77 1.17
N LYS A 20 -3.30 -13.85 2.45
CA LYS A 20 -4.37 -14.73 2.96
C LYS A 20 -5.72 -14.43 2.30
N LEU A 21 -6.06 -13.14 2.11
CA LEU A 21 -7.28 -12.72 1.43
C LEU A 21 -7.29 -13.09 -0.05
N PHE A 22 -6.12 -13.05 -0.71
CA PHE A 22 -6.01 -13.50 -2.10
C PHE A 22 -6.30 -15.01 -2.22
N GLU A 23 -5.74 -15.82 -1.33
CA GLU A 23 -5.97 -17.27 -1.24
C GLU A 23 -7.44 -17.59 -0.96
N ALA A 24 -8.07 -16.82 -0.06
CA ALA A 24 -9.50 -16.89 0.25
C ALA A 24 -10.41 -16.34 -0.88
N LYS A 25 -9.85 -15.97 -2.05
CA LYS A 25 -10.55 -15.40 -3.21
C LYS A 25 -11.27 -14.07 -2.92
N LYS A 26 -10.85 -13.36 -1.87
CA LYS A 26 -11.33 -12.02 -1.50
C LYS A 26 -10.44 -10.95 -2.14
N TYR A 27 -10.46 -10.89 -3.47
CA TYR A 27 -9.51 -10.11 -4.28
C TYR A 27 -9.50 -8.60 -3.99
N HIS A 28 -10.68 -7.96 -3.89
CA HIS A 28 -10.76 -6.53 -3.58
C HIS A 28 -10.21 -6.21 -2.18
N HIS A 29 -10.48 -7.06 -1.19
CA HIS A 29 -9.90 -6.91 0.15
C HIS A 29 -8.39 -7.13 0.12
N SER A 30 -7.90 -8.14 -0.60
CA SER A 30 -6.45 -8.35 -0.79
C SER A 30 -5.77 -7.08 -1.30
N LEU A 31 -6.32 -6.45 -2.34
CA LEU A 31 -5.80 -5.20 -2.90
C LEU A 31 -5.86 -4.02 -1.92
N PHE A 32 -6.93 -3.92 -1.13
CA PHE A 32 -7.02 -2.92 -0.07
C PHE A 32 -5.90 -3.09 0.97
N PHE A 33 -5.59 -4.31 1.37
CA PHE A 33 -4.49 -4.58 2.30
C PHE A 33 -3.10 -4.38 1.67
N VAL A 34 -2.93 -4.60 0.35
CA VAL A 34 -1.72 -4.19 -0.36
C VAL A 34 -1.51 -2.67 -0.24
N HIS A 35 -2.57 -1.89 -0.41
CA HIS A 35 -2.51 -0.44 -0.23
C HIS A 35 -2.09 -0.06 1.19
N LEU A 36 -2.73 -0.63 2.21
CA LEU A 36 -2.39 -0.33 3.61
C LEU A 36 -0.94 -0.69 3.95
N ALA A 37 -0.46 -1.85 3.50
CA ALA A 37 0.92 -2.25 3.69
C ALA A 37 1.90 -1.21 3.13
N LEU A 38 1.69 -0.76 1.88
CA LEU A 38 2.53 0.27 1.26
C LEU A 38 2.41 1.64 1.94
N GLU A 39 1.21 2.02 2.38
CA GLU A 39 1.00 3.27 3.12
C GLU A 39 1.81 3.25 4.43
N LYS A 40 1.71 2.18 5.20
CA LYS A 40 2.39 2.05 6.49
C LYS A 40 3.92 2.01 6.36
N ILE A 41 4.47 1.33 5.34
CA ILE A 41 5.93 1.30 5.15
C ILE A 41 6.47 2.66 4.71
N LEU A 42 5.75 3.38 3.85
CA LEU A 42 6.14 4.74 3.44
C LEU A 42 6.04 5.74 4.61
N LYS A 43 5.06 5.58 5.50
CA LYS A 43 4.99 6.35 6.76
C LYS A 43 6.16 6.05 7.68
N ALA A 44 6.58 4.78 7.80
CA ALA A 44 7.78 4.42 8.54
C ALA A 44 9.06 5.06 7.96
N ILE A 45 9.23 5.07 6.62
CA ILE A 45 10.34 5.76 5.95
C ILE A 45 10.28 7.26 6.29
N HIS A 46 9.12 7.89 6.15
CA HIS A 46 8.97 9.32 6.43
C HIS A 46 9.37 9.67 7.87
N ILE A 47 8.90 8.91 8.86
CA ILE A 47 9.26 9.11 10.27
C ILE A 47 10.78 8.93 10.48
N SER A 48 11.36 7.89 9.87
CA SER A 48 12.81 7.60 9.97
C SER A 48 13.65 8.76 9.42
N MET A 49 13.29 9.28 8.24
CA MET A 49 14.06 10.28 7.51
C MET A 49 13.82 11.71 8.01
N GLN A 50 12.57 12.06 8.34
CA GLN A 50 12.18 13.44 8.65
C GLN A 50 12.10 13.71 10.16
N LYS A 51 12.16 12.68 11.02
CA LYS A 51 11.95 12.78 12.48
C LYS A 51 10.64 13.48 12.86
N GLN A 52 9.65 13.45 11.97
CA GLN A 52 8.31 14.03 12.13
C GLN A 52 7.26 12.94 12.29
N ALA A 53 6.09 13.32 12.78
CA ALA A 53 4.95 12.41 12.92
C ALA A 53 4.47 11.88 11.54
N ALA A 54 3.74 10.76 11.55
CA ALA A 54 3.14 10.22 10.34
C ALA A 54 2.18 11.22 9.68
N LEU A 55 2.23 11.32 8.35
CA LEU A 55 1.36 12.20 7.58
C LEU A 55 -0.06 11.60 7.47
N PRO A 56 -1.14 12.41 7.59
CA PRO A 56 -2.51 11.97 7.34
C PRO A 56 -2.80 11.93 5.82
N ILE A 57 -1.96 11.24 5.07
CA ILE A 57 -2.02 11.11 3.61
C ILE A 57 -2.18 9.64 3.26
N HIS A 58 -3.11 9.38 2.35
CA HIS A 58 -3.41 8.04 1.81
C HIS A 58 -2.96 7.89 0.35
N ASP A 59 -2.67 8.99 -0.34
CA ASP A 59 -2.11 8.93 -1.69
C ASP A 59 -0.64 8.48 -1.62
N LEU A 60 -0.34 7.32 -2.19
CA LEU A 60 0.97 6.70 -2.08
C LEU A 60 2.05 7.44 -2.87
N VAL A 61 1.69 8.15 -3.95
CA VAL A 61 2.64 8.97 -4.73
C VAL A 61 3.10 10.13 -3.86
N ARG A 62 2.15 10.90 -3.31
CA ARG A 62 2.46 12.02 -2.40
C ARG A 62 3.21 11.56 -1.16
N LEU A 63 2.86 10.39 -0.62
CA LEU A 63 3.54 9.85 0.54
C LEU A 63 4.99 9.47 0.23
N ALA A 64 5.27 8.87 -0.94
CA ALA A 64 6.62 8.56 -1.38
C ALA A 64 7.46 9.83 -1.60
N GLU A 65 6.88 10.87 -2.21
CA GLU A 65 7.53 12.19 -2.39
C GLU A 65 7.89 12.82 -1.03
N LYS A 66 6.95 12.83 -0.08
CA LYS A 66 7.18 13.36 1.27
C LYS A 66 8.13 12.50 2.12
N ALA A 67 8.21 11.21 1.83
CA ALA A 67 9.21 10.31 2.38
C ALA A 67 10.57 10.45 1.69
N THR A 68 10.72 11.35 0.72
CA THR A 68 11.94 11.57 -0.09
C THR A 68 12.43 10.31 -0.81
N VAL A 69 11.51 9.38 -1.09
CA VAL A 69 11.80 8.15 -1.82
C VAL A 69 11.89 8.48 -3.30
N LYS A 70 13.06 8.26 -3.90
CA LYS A 70 13.21 8.36 -5.37
C LYS A 70 12.36 7.30 -6.05
N ILE A 71 11.30 7.75 -6.73
CA ILE A 71 10.42 6.92 -7.57
C ILE A 71 10.64 7.29 -9.04
N ASN A 72 10.62 6.29 -9.92
CA ASN A 72 10.67 6.50 -11.37
C ASN A 72 9.24 6.56 -11.94
N PRO A 73 9.05 6.91 -13.23
CA PRO A 73 7.72 7.03 -13.82
C PRO A 73 6.87 5.74 -13.70
N GLU A 74 7.49 4.57 -13.84
CA GLU A 74 6.79 3.29 -13.71
C GLU A 74 6.28 3.07 -12.28
N VAL A 75 7.13 3.29 -11.27
CA VAL A 75 6.73 3.19 -9.85
C VAL A 75 5.65 4.22 -9.53
N THR A 76 5.72 5.41 -10.12
CA THR A 76 4.70 6.46 -9.94
C THR A 76 3.32 5.98 -10.42
N LEU A 77 3.25 5.38 -11.62
CA LEU A 77 2.01 4.81 -12.15
C LEU A 77 1.50 3.65 -11.29
N GLN A 78 2.40 2.80 -10.79
CA GLN A 78 2.03 1.69 -9.91
C GLN A 78 1.45 2.18 -8.58
N LEU A 79 2.08 3.18 -7.94
CA LEU A 79 1.59 3.77 -6.70
C LEU A 79 0.26 4.50 -6.90
N ALA A 80 0.09 5.19 -8.02
CA ALA A 80 -1.17 5.86 -8.37
C ALA A 80 -2.31 4.85 -8.49
N GLU A 81 -2.10 3.74 -9.20
CA GLU A 81 -3.12 2.68 -9.33
C GLU A 81 -3.40 2.00 -7.98
N ILE A 82 -2.39 1.67 -7.18
CA ILE A 82 -2.60 1.07 -5.85
C ILE A 82 -3.32 2.05 -4.90
N SER A 83 -3.12 3.36 -5.07
CA SER A 83 -3.85 4.39 -4.30
C SER A 83 -5.36 4.36 -4.57
N THR A 84 -5.80 3.82 -5.72
CA THR A 84 -7.23 3.64 -6.02
C THR A 84 -7.88 2.50 -5.20
N PHE A 85 -7.08 1.61 -4.61
CA PHE A 85 -7.57 0.46 -3.84
C PHE A 85 -8.05 0.86 -2.44
N ASN A 86 -7.74 2.07 -1.99
CA ASN A 86 -8.29 2.62 -0.76
C ASN A 86 -9.77 2.98 -0.96
N VAL A 87 -10.65 2.06 -0.58
CA VAL A 87 -12.10 2.18 -0.77
C VAL A 87 -12.88 2.42 0.52
N ALA A 88 -12.20 2.48 1.67
CA ALA A 88 -12.85 2.55 2.99
C ALA A 88 -13.76 3.78 3.15
N ALA A 89 -13.33 4.95 2.63
CA ALA A 89 -14.07 6.21 2.73
C ALA A 89 -14.86 6.59 1.45
N ARG A 90 -15.04 5.66 0.50
CA ARG A 90 -15.67 5.96 -0.80
C ARG A 90 -17.12 5.47 -0.88
N TYR A 91 -17.90 6.13 -1.74
CA TYR A 91 -19.29 5.76 -2.04
C TYR A 91 -19.42 4.34 -2.61
N ASP A 92 -20.59 3.73 -2.43
CA ASP A 92 -20.82 2.31 -2.76
C ASP A 92 -20.78 2.02 -4.26
N ASP A 93 -21.12 2.99 -5.10
CA ASP A 93 -20.98 2.90 -6.56
C ASP A 93 -19.51 2.77 -6.99
N TYR A 94 -18.61 3.50 -6.33
CA TYR A 94 -17.17 3.41 -6.54
C TYR A 94 -16.64 2.04 -6.08
N LYS A 95 -17.07 1.58 -4.89
CA LYS A 95 -16.72 0.24 -4.37
C LYS A 95 -17.16 -0.84 -5.35
N PHE A 96 -18.37 -0.75 -5.89
CA PHE A 96 -18.90 -1.73 -6.83
C PHE A 96 -18.10 -1.80 -8.14
N LYS A 97 -17.72 -0.65 -8.70
CA LYS A 97 -16.83 -0.58 -9.87
C LYS A 97 -15.46 -1.22 -9.57
N PHE A 98 -14.90 -0.93 -8.40
CA PHE A 98 -13.64 -1.54 -7.98
C PHE A 98 -13.76 -3.06 -7.80
N TYR A 99 -14.84 -3.55 -7.19
CA TYR A 99 -15.08 -4.98 -6.99
C TYR A 99 -15.16 -5.73 -8.32
N LYS A 100 -15.77 -5.13 -9.35
CA LYS A 100 -15.78 -5.68 -10.71
C LYS A 100 -14.40 -5.71 -11.36
N LYS A 101 -13.55 -4.69 -11.10
CA LYS A 101 -12.17 -4.62 -11.59
C LYS A 101 -11.26 -5.64 -10.92
N ALA A 102 -11.51 -5.97 -9.65
CA ALA A 102 -10.70 -6.85 -8.82
C ALA A 102 -10.89 -8.35 -9.15
N THR A 103 -10.63 -8.73 -10.39
CA THR A 103 -10.56 -10.14 -10.81
C THR A 103 -9.34 -10.84 -10.22
N ARG A 104 -9.28 -12.17 -10.31
CA ARG A 104 -8.11 -12.95 -9.84
C ARG A 104 -6.83 -12.51 -10.53
N GLU A 105 -6.87 -12.30 -11.83
CA GLU A 105 -5.74 -11.88 -12.68
C GLU A 105 -5.26 -10.50 -12.28
N TYR A 106 -6.22 -9.59 -12.09
CA TYR A 106 -5.95 -8.23 -11.67
C TYR A 106 -5.30 -8.20 -10.28
N ALA A 107 -5.91 -8.90 -9.31
CA ALA A 107 -5.39 -8.96 -7.96
C ALA A 107 -4.02 -9.64 -7.88
N ARG A 108 -3.79 -10.71 -8.66
CA ARG A 108 -2.49 -11.38 -8.74
C ARG A 108 -1.39 -10.45 -9.25
N LYS A 109 -1.67 -9.70 -10.33
CA LYS A 109 -0.73 -8.70 -10.88
C LYS A 109 -0.35 -7.68 -9.81
N TRP A 110 -1.35 -7.08 -9.17
CA TRP A 110 -1.12 -5.98 -8.22
C TRP A 110 -0.60 -6.44 -6.87
N LEU A 111 -0.91 -7.66 -6.43
CA LEU A 111 -0.27 -8.28 -5.28
C LEU A 111 1.23 -8.52 -5.55
N ALA A 112 1.59 -8.99 -6.74
CA ALA A 112 3.01 -9.18 -7.10
C ALA A 112 3.76 -7.85 -7.16
N ILE A 113 3.19 -6.83 -7.81
CA ILE A 113 3.76 -5.47 -7.86
C ILE A 113 3.87 -4.90 -6.45
N GLY A 114 2.81 -4.98 -5.64
CA GLY A 114 2.79 -4.51 -4.26
C GLY A 114 3.86 -5.16 -3.39
N ASN A 115 4.04 -6.49 -3.48
CA ASN A 115 5.11 -7.19 -2.78
C ASN A 115 6.51 -6.71 -3.23
N LYS A 116 6.72 -6.49 -4.54
CA LYS A 116 7.99 -5.98 -5.06
C LYS A 116 8.30 -4.58 -4.52
N LEU A 117 7.32 -3.67 -4.57
CA LEU A 117 7.46 -2.31 -4.04
C LEU A 117 7.72 -2.32 -2.54
N TYR A 118 6.98 -3.15 -1.80
CA TYR A 118 7.16 -3.31 -0.35
C TYR A 118 8.59 -3.71 -0.01
N THR A 119 9.16 -4.71 -0.69
CA THR A 119 10.56 -5.14 -0.46
C THR A 119 11.55 -4.01 -0.74
N VAL A 120 11.34 -3.24 -1.80
CA VAL A 120 12.19 -2.08 -2.14
C VAL A 120 12.09 -0.99 -1.08
N PHE A 121 10.89 -0.72 -0.55
CA PHE A 121 10.69 0.30 0.49
C PHE A 121 11.23 -0.14 1.84
N LEU A 122 11.11 -1.42 2.19
CA LEU A 122 11.66 -1.96 3.42
C LEU A 122 13.19 -1.79 3.52
N GLN A 123 13.90 -1.84 2.39
CA GLN A 123 15.35 -1.59 2.31
C GLN A 123 15.75 -0.12 2.49
N LYS A 124 14.79 0.81 2.50
CA LYS A 124 15.02 2.26 2.61
C LYS A 124 14.74 2.82 4.01
N ILE A 125 14.38 1.95 4.95
CA ILE A 125 14.12 2.28 6.37
C ILE A 125 15.36 2.14 7.21
#